data_AF-A0A2E3W5Z7-F1
#
_entry.id   AF-A0A2E3W5Z7-F1
#
_cell.length_a   1.000
_cell.length_b   1.000
_cell.length_c   1.000
_cell.angle_alpha   90.00
_cell.angle_beta   90.00
_cell.angle_gamma   90.00
#
_symmetry.space_group_name_H-M   'P 1'
#
loop_
_entity.id
_entity.type
_entity.pdbx_description
1 polymer ?
#
loop_
_entity_poly.entity_id
_entity_poly.type
_entity_poly.pdbx_seq_one_letter_code
_entity_poly.pdbx_strand_id
1 'polypeptide(L)'
;MSNQKFIPLTFNMYKPADISSYDVIRTIKRSFGKKLGKIGHFGTLDPFACGVLLVGVGGAARLNEYIHEMPKTYLAVGRLGEETETGDFTAPVSQKDTSPYLEQTIAKMDIEFIQKQLQEKFLGDYYQAPHKYSAAKHEGKKLLEWAREGVEIKKEKKLRHIYELEVVSYEFPLLTIRVKVSSGTYIRTLFSECANHLGTIGSLVSLEREAVGHHHINDSLRKDQWPNGAEWDYKKFGIPPEKTLLLPRVVFAPKEAKLVANGVQLKLDRALESEESESLLYWAYDSENNLIGLIKKVDGEWRVQVNFS
;
A
#
# COMPACT_ATOMS: atom_id res chain seq x y z
N MET A 1 -19.02 -1.99 34.23
CA MET A 1 -18.24 -1.09 33.35
C MET A 1 -18.33 -1.65 31.96
N SER A 2 -19.05 -0.98 31.06
CA SER A 2 -19.44 -1.52 29.74
C SER A 2 -18.21 -1.94 28.92
N ASN A 3 -18.22 -3.20 28.46
CA ASN A 3 -17.38 -3.66 27.34
C ASN A 3 -17.79 -2.88 26.09
N GLN A 4 -17.33 -1.63 25.97
CA GLN A 4 -17.55 -0.82 24.79
C GLN A 4 -16.66 -1.43 23.70
N LYS A 5 -17.28 -2.24 22.84
CA LYS A 5 -16.63 -2.93 21.72
C LYS A 5 -15.93 -1.86 20.88
N PHE A 6 -14.60 -1.93 20.81
CA PHE A 6 -13.80 -0.91 20.12
C PHE A 6 -14.26 -0.83 18.65
N ILE A 7 -14.67 0.37 18.22
CA ILE A 7 -15.16 0.62 16.86
C ILE A 7 -14.03 0.31 15.87
N PRO A 8 -14.25 -0.50 14.82
CA PRO A 8 -13.25 -0.73 13.80
C PRO A 8 -12.90 0.61 13.14
N LEU A 9 -11.63 0.97 13.12
CA LEU A 9 -11.16 2.23 12.52
C LEU A 9 -9.87 2.00 11.77
N THR A 10 -9.68 2.75 10.70
CA THR A 10 -8.36 2.92 10.08
C THR A 10 -7.84 4.33 10.30
N PHE A 11 -6.55 4.51 10.12
CA PHE A 11 -5.86 5.79 10.25
C PHE A 11 -4.93 5.97 9.06
N ASN A 12 -5.01 7.12 8.40
CA ASN A 12 -4.05 7.53 7.40
C ASN A 12 -2.86 8.19 8.10
N MET A 13 -1.77 7.45 8.33
CA MET A 13 -0.60 7.96 9.04
C MET A 13 0.46 8.44 8.03
N TYR A 14 1.12 9.57 8.28
CA TYR A 14 2.37 9.88 7.59
C TYR A 14 3.53 9.15 8.26
N LYS A 15 4.16 8.17 7.61
CA LYS A 15 5.42 7.58 8.08
C LYS A 15 6.59 8.49 7.69
N PRO A 16 7.35 9.09 8.63
CA PRO A 16 8.61 9.74 8.30
C PRO A 16 9.66 8.74 7.80
N ALA A 17 10.70 9.23 7.13
CA ALA A 17 11.89 8.45 6.80
C ALA A 17 12.61 7.97 8.09
N ASP A 18 13.51 7.02 7.92
CA ASP A 18 14.40 6.43 8.95
C ASP A 18 13.71 5.67 10.09
N ILE A 19 12.40 5.43 10.00
CA ILE A 19 11.68 4.54 10.90
C ILE A 19 11.03 3.38 10.14
N SER A 20 10.88 2.23 10.77
CA SER A 20 10.13 1.13 10.17
C SER A 20 8.63 1.39 10.21
N SER A 21 7.87 0.73 9.32
CA SER A 21 6.40 0.73 9.41
C SER A 21 5.90 0.19 10.74
N TYR A 22 6.66 -0.71 11.39
CA TYR A 22 6.31 -1.26 12.69
C TYR A 22 6.52 -0.26 13.85
N ASP A 23 7.40 0.72 13.69
CA ASP A 23 7.58 1.77 14.71
C ASP A 23 6.35 2.68 14.79
N VAL A 24 5.67 2.94 13.66
CA VAL A 24 4.36 3.61 13.65
C VAL A 24 3.34 2.80 14.47
N ILE A 25 3.26 1.48 14.22
CA ILE A 25 2.39 0.58 14.98
C ILE A 25 2.72 0.61 16.47
N ARG A 26 4.01 0.63 16.84
CA ARG A 26 4.46 0.67 18.22
C ARG A 26 4.03 1.96 18.92
N THR A 27 4.13 3.10 18.24
CA THR A 27 3.65 4.38 18.78
C THR A 27 2.15 4.34 19.06
N ILE A 28 1.34 3.86 18.10
CA ILE A 28 -0.11 3.75 18.28
C ILE A 28 -0.44 2.79 19.42
N LYS A 29 0.20 1.61 19.48
CA LYS A 29 -0.03 0.63 20.57
C LYS A 29 0.25 1.23 21.95
N ARG A 30 1.31 2.01 22.10
CA ARG A 30 1.71 2.61 23.38
C ARG A 30 0.66 3.57 23.90
N SER A 31 0.07 4.38 23.03
CA SER A 31 -0.85 5.44 23.45
C SER A 31 -2.23 4.93 23.88
N PHE A 32 -2.66 3.77 23.40
CA PHE A 32 -3.97 3.23 23.72
C PHE A 32 -3.99 1.91 24.53
N GLY A 33 -2.85 1.23 24.66
CA GLY A 33 -2.74 -0.03 25.38
C GLY A 33 -3.66 -1.14 24.86
N LYS A 34 -4.15 -2.01 25.76
CA LYS A 34 -4.98 -3.19 25.42
C LYS A 34 -6.38 -2.84 24.88
N LYS A 35 -6.81 -1.57 24.92
CA LYS A 35 -8.17 -1.13 24.55
C LYS A 35 -8.44 -1.17 23.03
N LEU A 36 -7.41 -1.13 22.21
CA LEU A 36 -7.52 -1.09 20.74
C LEU A 36 -7.83 -2.45 20.07
N GLY A 37 -7.61 -3.56 20.78
CA GLY A 37 -7.59 -4.88 20.15
C GLY A 37 -6.44 -5.04 19.13
N LYS A 38 -6.69 -5.76 18.04
CA LYS A 38 -5.69 -6.06 17.01
C LYS A 38 -5.33 -4.80 16.22
N ILE A 39 -4.07 -4.65 15.85
CA ILE A 39 -3.57 -3.53 15.04
C ILE A 39 -2.60 -4.04 13.98
N GLY A 40 -2.64 -3.45 12.79
CA GLY A 40 -1.73 -3.75 11.68
C GLY A 40 -1.71 -2.62 10.65
N HIS A 41 -0.70 -2.61 9.78
CA HIS A 41 -0.64 -1.71 8.63
C HIS A 41 -0.94 -2.48 7.34
N PHE A 42 -1.43 -1.78 6.31
CA PHE A 42 -1.93 -2.40 5.07
C PHE A 42 -0.96 -2.35 3.88
N GLY A 43 0.34 -2.28 4.19
CA GLY A 43 1.40 -2.27 3.20
C GLY A 43 2.65 -1.60 3.76
N THR A 44 3.72 -2.38 3.91
CA THR A 44 5.01 -1.92 4.42
C THR A 44 5.57 -0.81 3.52
N LEU A 45 6.09 0.24 4.13
CA LEU A 45 7.09 1.14 3.54
C LEU A 45 8.47 0.76 4.05
N ASP A 46 9.44 0.78 3.15
CA ASP A 46 10.86 0.64 3.48
C ASP A 46 11.27 1.73 4.49
N PRO A 47 12.26 1.48 5.36
CA PRO A 47 12.66 2.45 6.38
C PRO A 47 13.05 3.83 5.81
N PHE A 48 13.82 3.85 4.72
CA PHE A 48 14.26 5.09 4.06
C PHE A 48 13.12 5.86 3.37
N ALA A 49 12.01 5.18 3.08
CA ALA A 49 10.86 5.79 2.41
C ALA A 49 9.99 6.57 3.40
N CYS A 50 9.21 7.53 2.92
CA CYS A 50 8.21 8.25 3.70
C CYS A 50 6.82 8.21 3.03
N GLY A 51 5.83 8.83 3.66
CA GLY A 51 4.50 9.02 3.08
C GLY A 51 3.39 8.19 3.74
N VAL A 52 2.32 7.97 3.00
CA VAL A 52 1.06 7.37 3.48
C VAL A 52 1.28 5.95 4.01
N LEU A 53 0.83 5.69 5.23
CA LEU A 53 0.76 4.36 5.85
C LEU A 53 -0.61 4.18 6.48
N LEU A 54 -1.48 3.43 5.80
CA LEU A 54 -2.78 3.07 6.37
C LEU A 54 -2.60 2.03 7.49
N VAL A 55 -3.16 2.33 8.66
CA VAL A 55 -3.13 1.49 9.85
C VAL A 55 -4.56 1.13 10.25
N GLY A 56 -4.86 -0.15 10.39
CA GLY A 56 -6.14 -0.65 10.88
C GLY A 56 -6.08 -1.06 12.34
N VAL A 57 -7.16 -0.78 13.07
CA VAL A 57 -7.31 -1.06 14.48
C VAL A 57 -8.63 -1.78 14.77
N GLY A 58 -8.61 -2.68 15.75
CA GLY A 58 -9.75 -3.52 16.11
C GLY A 58 -10.19 -4.41 14.94
N GLY A 59 -11.50 -4.37 14.64
CA GLY A 59 -12.08 -5.13 13.54
C GLY A 59 -11.50 -4.75 12.18
N ALA A 60 -11.09 -3.48 11.98
CA ALA A 60 -10.61 -2.99 10.69
C ALA A 60 -9.27 -3.62 10.27
N ALA A 61 -8.47 -4.14 11.21
CA ALA A 61 -7.25 -4.89 10.89
C ALA A 61 -7.50 -6.16 10.05
N ARG A 62 -8.76 -6.63 9.94
CA ARG A 62 -9.18 -7.74 9.08
C ARG A 62 -9.39 -7.34 7.61
N LEU A 63 -9.38 -6.04 7.28
CA LEU A 63 -9.53 -5.55 5.91
C LEU A 63 -8.22 -5.59 5.10
N ASN A 64 -7.20 -6.27 5.60
CA ASN A 64 -5.85 -6.23 5.03
C ASN A 64 -5.81 -6.66 3.57
N GLU A 65 -6.52 -7.74 3.21
CA GLU A 65 -6.52 -8.27 1.84
C GLU A 65 -7.08 -7.23 0.85
N TYR A 66 -8.15 -6.52 1.22
CA TYR A 66 -8.82 -5.53 0.37
C TYR A 66 -8.07 -4.20 0.27
N ILE A 67 -7.58 -3.66 1.40
CA ILE A 67 -6.83 -2.39 1.42
C ILE A 67 -5.46 -2.57 0.74
N HIS A 68 -4.87 -3.76 0.86
CA HIS A 68 -3.61 -4.05 0.21
C HIS A 68 -3.73 -4.07 -1.32
N GLU A 69 -4.90 -4.38 -1.88
CA GLU A 69 -5.13 -4.40 -3.33
C GLU A 69 -5.25 -3.01 -3.97
N MET A 70 -5.64 -1.97 -3.21
CA MET A 70 -5.77 -0.61 -3.74
C MET A 70 -4.50 -0.16 -4.49
N PRO A 71 -4.58 0.66 -5.55
CA PRO A 71 -3.39 1.20 -6.20
C PRO A 71 -2.57 2.07 -5.24
N LYS A 72 -1.26 2.20 -5.48
CA LYS A 72 -0.39 3.08 -4.70
C LYS A 72 0.32 4.05 -5.65
N THR A 73 0.41 5.30 -5.25
CA THR A 73 1.15 6.34 -5.98
C THR A 73 2.42 6.68 -5.22
N TYR A 74 3.53 6.74 -5.94
CA TYR A 74 4.85 7.03 -5.41
C TYR A 74 5.52 8.15 -6.20
N LEU A 75 6.20 9.02 -5.48
CA LEU A 75 7.23 9.91 -6.01
C LEU A 75 8.59 9.30 -5.68
N ALA A 76 9.35 8.93 -6.70
CA ALA A 76 10.64 8.29 -6.57
C ALA A 76 11.72 9.16 -7.20
N VAL A 77 12.74 9.51 -6.41
CA VAL A 77 13.94 10.17 -6.91
C VAL A 77 15.05 9.14 -6.88
N GLY A 78 15.73 8.96 -8.01
CA GLY A 78 16.91 8.12 -8.06
C GLY A 78 18.05 8.77 -8.81
N ARG A 79 19.23 8.20 -8.61
CA ARG A 79 20.49 8.65 -9.20
C ARG A 79 20.87 7.66 -10.30
N LEU A 80 21.05 8.18 -11.50
CA LEU A 80 21.58 7.44 -12.65
C LEU A 80 23.11 7.35 -12.56
N GLY A 81 23.67 6.29 -13.12
CA GLY A 81 25.11 6.01 -13.15
C GLY A 81 25.67 5.37 -11.88
N GLU A 82 24.87 5.16 -10.83
CA GLU A 82 25.29 4.50 -9.60
C GLU A 82 24.26 3.44 -9.17
N GLU A 83 24.74 2.23 -8.89
CA GLU A 83 23.93 1.14 -8.36
C GLU A 83 24.39 0.76 -6.95
N THR A 84 23.43 0.32 -6.15
CA THR A 84 23.62 -0.25 -4.81
C THR A 84 22.98 -1.62 -4.75
N GLU A 85 23.47 -2.50 -3.88
CA GLU A 85 22.88 -3.84 -3.75
C GLU A 85 21.42 -3.83 -3.27
N THR A 86 21.03 -2.80 -2.52
CA THR A 86 19.67 -2.63 -1.98
C THR A 86 18.73 -1.93 -2.93
N GLY A 87 19.22 -1.37 -4.05
CA GLY A 87 18.44 -0.53 -4.97
C GLY A 87 18.08 0.83 -4.38
N ASP A 88 18.74 1.22 -3.29
CA ASP A 88 18.55 2.46 -2.55
C ASP A 88 19.86 2.86 -1.84
N PHE A 89 19.95 4.11 -1.37
CA PHE A 89 21.15 4.63 -0.72
C PHE A 89 21.53 3.98 0.64
N THR A 90 20.77 3.01 1.15
CA THR A 90 21.06 2.40 2.47
C THR A 90 22.21 1.39 2.43
N ALA A 91 22.67 1.00 1.25
CA ALA A 91 23.91 0.26 1.04
C ALA A 91 24.96 1.12 0.31
N PRO A 92 26.26 0.84 0.49
CA PRO A 92 27.30 1.45 -0.32
C PRO A 92 27.08 1.22 -1.82
N VAL A 93 27.59 2.12 -2.64
CA VAL A 93 27.60 1.98 -4.10
C VAL A 93 28.39 0.73 -4.48
N SER A 94 27.72 -0.22 -5.16
CA SER A 94 28.31 -1.47 -5.63
C SER A 94 28.87 -1.35 -7.04
N GLN A 95 28.29 -0.47 -7.87
CA GLN A 95 28.74 -0.25 -9.25
C GLN A 95 28.57 1.21 -9.66
N LYS A 96 29.49 1.69 -10.50
CA LYS A 96 29.40 2.99 -11.17
C LYS A 96 29.53 2.81 -12.67
N ASP A 97 28.71 3.51 -13.43
CA ASP A 97 28.83 3.62 -14.87
C ASP A 97 29.82 4.77 -15.18
N THR A 98 30.95 4.41 -15.77
CA THR A 98 32.01 5.35 -16.20
C THR A 98 32.07 5.48 -17.71
N SER A 99 31.04 5.01 -18.42
CA SER A 99 31.02 5.03 -19.87
C SER A 99 30.88 6.46 -20.41
N PRO A 100 31.47 6.77 -21.58
CA PRO A 100 31.22 8.02 -22.27
C PRO A 100 29.73 8.25 -22.59
N TYR A 101 28.94 7.17 -22.72
CA TYR A 101 27.50 7.25 -23.01
C TYR A 101 26.72 7.95 -21.89
N LEU A 102 27.08 7.71 -20.62
CA LEU A 102 26.47 8.38 -19.47
C LEU A 102 26.60 9.90 -19.55
N GLU A 103 27.82 10.41 -19.76
CA GLU A 103 28.09 11.85 -19.78
C GLU A 103 27.69 12.53 -21.09
N GLN A 104 27.82 11.82 -22.22
CA GLN A 104 27.62 12.43 -23.54
C GLN A 104 26.18 12.31 -24.04
N THR A 105 25.45 11.28 -23.60
CA THR A 105 24.09 10.98 -24.07
C THR A 105 23.07 11.08 -22.94
N ILE A 106 23.19 10.24 -21.90
CA ILE A 106 22.19 10.19 -20.81
C ILE A 106 22.04 11.57 -20.16
N ALA A 107 23.15 12.19 -19.76
CA ALA A 107 23.14 13.50 -19.10
C ALA A 107 22.49 14.65 -19.90
N LYS A 108 22.30 14.47 -21.21
CA LYS A 108 21.73 15.46 -22.12
C LYS A 108 20.34 15.07 -22.63
N MET A 109 19.78 13.94 -22.20
CA MET A 109 18.42 13.54 -22.55
C MET A 109 17.43 14.57 -22.00
N ASP A 110 16.41 14.90 -22.78
CA ASP A 110 15.30 15.72 -22.32
C ASP A 110 14.21 14.86 -21.64
N ILE A 111 13.36 15.54 -20.87
CA ILE A 111 12.28 14.90 -20.10
C ILE A 111 11.27 14.20 -21.02
N GLU A 112 10.95 14.77 -22.18
CA GLU A 112 9.94 14.21 -23.09
C GLU A 112 10.41 12.88 -23.69
N PHE A 113 11.70 12.82 -24.07
CA PHE A 113 12.34 11.60 -24.54
C PHE A 113 12.33 10.51 -23.46
N ILE A 114 12.79 10.84 -22.24
CA ILE A 114 12.81 9.88 -21.13
C ILE A 114 11.40 9.38 -20.84
N GLN A 115 10.43 10.29 -20.74
CA GLN A 115 9.03 9.94 -20.48
C GLN A 115 8.49 8.96 -21.54
N LYS A 116 8.71 9.27 -22.82
CA LYS A 116 8.30 8.40 -23.92
C LYS A 116 8.90 7.01 -23.80
N GLN A 117 10.22 6.90 -23.60
CA GLN A 117 10.89 5.60 -23.47
C GLN A 117 10.35 4.78 -22.30
N LEU A 118 10.18 5.42 -21.12
CA LEU A 118 9.68 4.71 -19.95
C LEU A 118 8.20 4.30 -20.10
N GLN A 119 7.35 5.15 -20.67
CA GLN A 119 5.95 4.80 -20.90
C GLN A 119 5.79 3.69 -21.93
N GLU A 120 6.51 3.74 -23.05
CA GLU A 120 6.49 2.69 -24.09
C GLU A 120 6.89 1.32 -23.52
N LYS A 121 7.79 1.30 -22.53
CA LYS A 121 8.31 0.07 -21.96
C LYS A 121 7.51 -0.49 -20.78
N PHE A 122 7.04 0.37 -19.89
CA PHE A 122 6.59 -0.04 -18.56
C PHE A 122 5.11 0.25 -18.27
N LEU A 123 4.44 1.12 -19.04
CA LEU A 123 3.03 1.45 -18.80
C LEU A 123 2.14 0.22 -19.12
N GLY A 124 1.17 -0.04 -18.26
CA GLY A 124 0.31 -1.22 -18.35
C GLY A 124 0.90 -2.46 -17.66
N ASP A 125 0.68 -3.63 -18.25
CA ASP A 125 1.06 -4.92 -17.67
C ASP A 125 2.57 -5.16 -17.71
N TYR A 126 3.12 -5.49 -16.55
CA TYR A 126 4.55 -5.54 -16.32
C TYR A 126 4.93 -6.74 -15.43
N TYR A 127 5.90 -7.56 -15.85
CA TYR A 127 6.38 -8.70 -15.06
C TYR A 127 7.60 -8.34 -14.23
N GLN A 128 7.43 -8.26 -12.91
CA GLN A 128 8.50 -7.90 -11.99
C GLN A 128 8.94 -9.09 -11.13
N ALA A 129 10.24 -9.31 -11.02
CA ALA A 129 10.80 -10.20 -9.99
C ALA A 129 10.81 -9.47 -8.63
N PRO A 130 10.35 -10.10 -7.53
CA PRO A 130 10.48 -9.50 -6.20
C PRO A 130 11.95 -9.22 -5.86
N HIS A 131 12.25 -8.06 -5.27
CA HIS A 131 13.61 -7.73 -4.85
C HIS A 131 14.11 -8.68 -3.75
N LYS A 132 15.42 -9.01 -3.75
CA LYS A 132 16.05 -9.87 -2.73
C LYS A 132 15.93 -9.28 -1.33
N TYR A 133 15.96 -7.96 -1.18
CA TYR A 133 15.75 -7.28 0.10
C TYR A 133 14.29 -6.87 0.32
N SER A 134 13.37 -7.83 0.20
CA SER A 134 11.93 -7.62 0.40
C SER A 134 11.36 -8.45 1.55
N ALA A 135 10.17 -8.07 2.00
CA ALA A 135 9.40 -8.83 2.99
C ALA A 135 8.68 -10.05 2.40
N ALA A 136 8.81 -10.32 1.08
CA ALA A 136 8.24 -11.51 0.47
C ALA A 136 8.84 -12.77 1.11
N LYS A 137 8.05 -13.83 1.30
CA LYS A 137 8.52 -15.04 2.01
C LYS A 137 8.88 -16.20 1.09
N HIS A 138 10.01 -16.85 1.30
CA HIS A 138 10.37 -18.14 0.71
C HIS A 138 10.57 -19.14 1.86
N GLU A 139 9.85 -20.27 1.81
CA GLU A 139 9.83 -21.29 2.88
C GLU A 139 9.58 -20.70 4.29
N GLY A 140 8.61 -19.79 4.40
CA GLY A 140 8.22 -19.17 5.68
C GLY A 140 9.09 -18.00 6.15
N LYS A 141 10.30 -17.84 5.61
CA LYS A 141 11.30 -16.81 5.93
C LYS A 141 11.33 -15.67 4.91
N LYS A 142 11.61 -14.43 5.30
CA LYS A 142 11.60 -13.28 4.35
C LYS A 142 12.82 -13.31 3.42
N LEU A 143 12.69 -12.80 2.19
CA LEU A 143 13.80 -12.70 1.23
C LEU A 143 14.95 -11.86 1.78
N LEU A 144 14.67 -10.76 2.49
CA LEU A 144 15.69 -9.97 3.18
C LEU A 144 16.49 -10.79 4.20
N GLU A 145 15.84 -11.73 4.90
CA GLU A 145 16.51 -12.59 5.87
C GLU A 145 17.43 -13.60 5.17
N TRP A 146 17.01 -14.15 4.01
CA TRP A 146 17.88 -14.98 3.17
C TRP A 146 19.06 -14.21 2.57
N ALA A 147 18.83 -12.99 2.08
CA ALA A 147 19.87 -12.15 1.49
C ALA A 147 20.95 -11.76 2.50
N ARG A 148 20.58 -11.54 3.77
CA ARG A 148 21.53 -11.31 4.87
C ARG A 148 22.39 -12.53 5.18
N GLU A 149 21.95 -13.72 4.81
CA GLU A 149 22.69 -14.98 4.95
C GLU A 149 23.48 -15.33 3.67
N GLY A 150 23.53 -14.43 2.69
CA GLY A 150 24.23 -14.63 1.43
C GLY A 150 23.53 -15.58 0.45
N VAL A 151 22.28 -15.99 0.74
CA VAL A 151 21.51 -16.88 -0.13
C VAL A 151 20.57 -16.07 -1.03
N GLU A 152 20.81 -16.14 -2.35
CA GLU A 152 19.95 -15.49 -3.34
C GLU A 152 18.81 -16.43 -3.76
N ILE A 153 17.60 -16.13 -3.32
CA ILE A 153 16.39 -16.83 -3.77
C ILE A 153 15.82 -16.13 -5.01
N LYS A 154 15.93 -16.78 -6.17
CA LYS A 154 15.24 -16.36 -7.38
C LYS A 154 13.77 -16.75 -7.30
N LYS A 155 12.89 -15.76 -7.15
CA LYS A 155 11.44 -15.96 -7.25
C LYS A 155 10.95 -15.71 -8.67
N GLU A 156 9.91 -16.46 -9.04
CA GLU A 156 9.18 -16.21 -10.28
C GLU A 156 8.67 -14.77 -10.35
N LYS A 157 8.74 -14.20 -11.56
CA LYS A 157 8.20 -12.88 -11.85
C LYS A 157 6.70 -12.90 -11.62
N LYS A 158 6.19 -11.85 -10.98
CA LYS A 158 4.75 -11.66 -10.78
C LYS A 158 4.26 -10.56 -11.70
N LEU A 159 3.06 -10.75 -12.23
CA LEU A 159 2.38 -9.70 -12.97
C LEU A 159 2.08 -8.53 -12.03
N ARG A 160 2.42 -7.33 -12.51
CA ARG A 160 2.18 -6.01 -11.94
C ARG A 160 1.56 -5.15 -13.02
N HIS A 161 1.03 -4.01 -12.61
CA HIS A 161 0.42 -3.07 -13.53
C HIS A 161 0.84 -1.66 -13.15
N ILE A 162 1.32 -0.90 -14.12
CA ILE A 162 1.63 0.52 -13.97
C ILE A 162 0.49 1.29 -14.63
N TYR A 163 -0.34 1.92 -13.81
CA TYR A 163 -1.49 2.69 -14.28
C TYR A 163 -1.06 4.04 -14.87
N GLU A 164 -0.08 4.68 -14.23
CA GLU A 164 0.42 6.00 -14.62
C GLU A 164 1.94 6.03 -14.38
N LEU A 165 2.68 6.65 -15.30
CA LEU A 165 4.12 6.91 -15.20
C LEU A 165 4.41 8.29 -15.79
N GLU A 166 4.97 9.17 -14.97
CA GLU A 166 5.32 10.55 -15.30
C GLU A 166 6.78 10.80 -14.93
N VAL A 167 7.53 11.49 -15.81
CA VAL A 167 8.85 12.04 -15.47
C VAL A 167 8.64 13.46 -14.95
N VAL A 168 8.80 13.65 -13.65
CA VAL A 168 8.50 14.91 -12.97
C VAL A 168 9.63 15.93 -13.13
N SER A 169 10.87 15.46 -13.03
CA SER A 169 12.06 16.29 -13.25
C SER A 169 13.25 15.45 -13.66
N TYR A 170 14.16 16.07 -14.40
CA TYR A 170 15.43 15.47 -14.76
C TYR A 170 16.54 16.50 -14.63
N GLU A 171 17.34 16.35 -13.58
CA GLU A 171 18.50 17.19 -13.27
C GLU A 171 19.68 16.24 -13.09
N PHE A 172 20.32 15.85 -14.19
CA PHE A 172 21.35 14.81 -14.20
C PHE A 172 22.38 15.03 -13.06
N PRO A 173 22.69 13.97 -12.26
CA PRO A 173 22.31 12.57 -12.43
C PRO A 173 20.97 12.16 -11.79
N LEU A 174 20.16 13.11 -11.32
CA LEU A 174 18.89 12.83 -10.64
C LEU A 174 17.72 12.75 -11.63
N LEU A 175 16.96 11.67 -11.51
CA LEU A 175 15.70 11.44 -12.23
C LEU A 175 14.58 11.27 -11.21
N THR A 176 13.54 12.09 -11.33
CA THR A 176 12.33 11.99 -10.52
C THR A 176 11.19 11.44 -11.36
N ILE A 177 10.61 10.32 -10.94
CA ILE A 177 9.42 9.74 -11.56
C ILE A 177 8.27 9.69 -10.56
N ARG A 178 7.06 9.98 -11.03
CA ARG A 178 5.82 9.69 -10.31
C ARG A 178 5.14 8.50 -10.97
N VAL A 179 4.82 7.49 -10.17
CA VAL A 179 4.24 6.24 -10.67
C VAL A 179 3.05 5.80 -9.83
N LYS A 180 1.96 5.43 -10.49
CA LYS A 180 0.80 4.78 -9.88
C LYS A 180 0.80 3.32 -10.28
N VAL A 181 0.89 2.44 -9.29
CA VAL A 181 1.16 1.01 -9.50
C VAL A 181 0.17 0.13 -8.76
N SER A 182 0.00 -1.09 -9.24
CA SER A 182 -0.74 -2.12 -8.52
C SER A 182 0.04 -2.63 -7.31
N SER A 183 -0.68 -3.31 -6.42
CA SER A 183 -0.13 -3.81 -5.17
C SER A 183 1.06 -4.76 -5.37
N GLY A 184 2.04 -4.68 -4.47
CA GLY A 184 3.22 -5.55 -4.49
C GLY A 184 4.26 -5.22 -5.58
N THR A 185 4.16 -4.06 -6.24
CA THR A 185 5.20 -3.50 -7.11
C THR A 185 6.33 -2.92 -6.26
N TYR A 186 7.57 -3.30 -6.58
CA TYR A 186 8.78 -2.81 -5.93
C TYR A 186 9.34 -1.62 -6.71
N ILE A 187 9.24 -0.42 -6.14
CA ILE A 187 9.67 0.81 -6.82
C ILE A 187 11.20 0.86 -7.00
N ARG A 188 11.97 0.29 -6.06
CA ARG A 188 13.43 0.13 -6.20
C ARG A 188 13.82 -0.63 -7.46
N THR A 189 13.19 -1.79 -7.66
CA THR A 189 13.39 -2.63 -8.84
C THR A 189 12.93 -1.92 -10.11
N LEU A 190 11.75 -1.29 -10.08
CA LEU A 190 11.23 -0.53 -11.22
C LEU A 190 12.19 0.58 -11.64
N PHE A 191 12.73 1.35 -10.69
CA PHE A 191 13.67 2.43 -11.01
C PHE A 191 14.98 1.91 -11.62
N SER A 192 15.56 0.83 -11.07
CA SER A 192 16.75 0.20 -11.66
C SER A 192 16.47 -0.30 -13.08
N GLU A 193 15.29 -0.89 -13.32
CA GLU A 193 14.87 -1.33 -14.66
C GLU A 193 14.66 -0.16 -15.63
N CYS A 194 14.11 0.98 -15.15
CA CYS A 194 14.04 2.22 -15.91
C CYS A 194 15.43 2.72 -16.31
N ALA A 195 16.39 2.77 -15.37
CA ALA A 195 17.76 3.18 -15.65
C ALA A 195 18.43 2.26 -16.69
N ASN A 196 18.29 0.95 -16.52
CA ASN A 196 18.78 -0.05 -17.47
C ASN A 196 18.18 0.12 -18.85
N HIS A 197 16.89 0.46 -18.93
CA HIS A 197 16.23 0.71 -20.20
C HIS A 197 16.77 1.94 -20.93
N LEU A 198 17.13 2.99 -20.19
CA LEU A 198 17.79 4.18 -20.74
C LEU A 198 19.25 3.91 -21.16
N GLY A 199 19.84 2.79 -20.72
CA GLY A 199 21.19 2.35 -21.08
C GLY A 199 22.26 2.65 -20.02
N THR A 200 21.87 2.82 -18.75
CA THR A 200 22.79 2.98 -17.61
C THR A 200 22.27 2.20 -16.40
N ILE A 201 22.87 2.39 -15.23
CA ILE A 201 22.42 1.81 -13.96
C ILE A 201 21.82 2.90 -13.06
N GLY A 202 21.10 2.51 -12.00
CA GLY A 202 20.55 3.50 -11.07
C GLY A 202 20.00 2.92 -9.78
N SER A 203 19.93 3.76 -8.76
CA SER A 203 19.36 3.42 -7.45
C SER A 203 18.59 4.59 -6.85
N LEU A 204 17.61 4.29 -5.99
CA LEU A 204 16.81 5.34 -5.36
C LEU A 204 17.61 6.13 -4.32
N VAL A 205 17.41 7.43 -4.31
CA VAL A 205 17.90 8.34 -3.26
C VAL A 205 16.77 8.80 -2.34
N SER A 206 15.53 8.79 -2.81
CA SER A 206 14.35 9.00 -1.96
C SER A 206 13.12 8.30 -2.53
N LEU A 207 12.16 8.00 -1.64
CA LEU A 207 10.90 7.38 -2.02
C LEU A 207 9.78 7.88 -1.11
N GLU A 208 8.78 8.52 -1.69
CA GLU A 208 7.59 8.98 -0.97
C GLU A 208 6.34 8.31 -1.53
N ARG A 209 5.54 7.68 -0.67
CA ARG A 209 4.21 7.19 -1.06
C ARG A 209 3.19 8.30 -0.87
N GLU A 210 2.86 8.97 -1.98
CA GLU A 210 1.88 10.07 -2.02
C GLU A 210 0.45 9.59 -1.76
N ALA A 211 0.10 8.35 -2.12
CA ALA A 211 -1.26 7.83 -1.92
C ALA A 211 -1.36 6.30 -1.79
N VAL A 212 -2.44 5.86 -1.14
CA VAL A 212 -2.95 4.48 -1.18
C VAL A 212 -4.44 4.54 -1.51
N GLY A 213 -4.83 4.14 -2.71
CA GLY A 213 -6.18 4.38 -3.22
C GLY A 213 -6.50 5.88 -3.22
N HIS A 214 -7.64 6.25 -2.64
CA HIS A 214 -8.06 7.64 -2.45
C HIS A 214 -7.51 8.29 -1.17
N HIS A 215 -6.65 7.62 -0.41
CA HIS A 215 -6.03 8.18 0.79
C HIS A 215 -4.72 8.88 0.42
N HIS A 216 -4.75 10.22 0.43
CA HIS A 216 -3.62 11.05 0.02
C HIS A 216 -2.74 11.48 1.21
N ILE A 217 -1.49 11.81 0.91
CA ILE A 217 -0.49 12.27 1.87
C ILE A 217 -0.87 13.57 2.57
N ASN A 218 -1.62 14.45 1.89
CA ASN A 218 -2.07 15.71 2.47
C ASN A 218 -3.11 15.51 3.58
N ASP A 219 -3.83 14.39 3.56
CA ASP A 219 -4.80 14.01 4.59
C ASP A 219 -4.19 13.12 5.68
N SER A 220 -2.89 12.86 5.60
CA SER A 220 -2.21 11.93 6.52
C SER A 220 -1.79 12.62 7.82
N LEU A 221 -1.97 11.91 8.93
CA LEU A 221 -1.66 12.39 10.27
C LEU A 221 -0.15 12.54 10.43
N ARG A 222 0.29 13.78 10.59
CA ARG A 222 1.69 14.15 10.85
C ARG A 222 2.04 13.89 12.32
N LYS A 223 3.33 13.93 12.64
CA LYS A 223 3.87 13.44 13.92
C LYS A 223 3.31 14.16 15.16
N ASP A 224 2.96 15.43 15.01
CA ASP A 224 2.28 16.27 16.00
C ASP A 224 0.83 15.85 16.26
N GLN A 225 0.19 15.20 15.28
CA GLN A 225 -1.18 14.67 15.37
C GLN A 225 -1.21 13.18 15.77
N TRP A 226 -0.07 12.52 15.92
CA TRP A 226 -0.01 11.11 16.30
C TRP A 226 -0.57 10.89 17.72
N PRO A 227 -0.98 9.65 18.04
CA PRO A 227 -1.46 9.33 19.38
C PRO A 227 -0.46 9.72 20.47
N ASN A 228 -0.88 10.63 21.35
CA ASN A 228 -0.02 11.29 22.34
C ASN A 228 -0.42 11.02 23.81
N GLY A 229 -1.28 10.04 24.05
CA GLY A 229 -1.72 9.65 25.38
C GLY A 229 -3.16 9.13 25.39
N ALA A 230 -3.72 8.97 26.59
CA ALA A 230 -5.07 8.44 26.78
C ALA A 230 -6.19 9.36 26.28
N GLU A 231 -5.90 10.65 26.10
CA GLU A 231 -6.86 11.68 25.67
C GLU A 231 -6.85 11.93 24.14
N TRP A 232 -6.07 11.16 23.38
CA TRP A 232 -6.04 11.31 21.93
C TRP A 232 -7.41 10.98 21.32
N ASP A 233 -8.00 11.94 20.61
CA ASP A 233 -9.32 11.81 20.01
C ASP A 233 -9.28 10.93 18.75
N TYR A 234 -9.27 9.63 18.97
CA TYR A 234 -9.27 8.63 17.91
C TYR A 234 -10.54 8.66 17.04
N LYS A 235 -11.63 9.27 17.51
CA LYS A 235 -12.86 9.40 16.72
C LYS A 235 -12.74 10.54 15.71
N LYS A 236 -12.04 11.62 16.08
CA LYS A 236 -11.72 12.72 15.17
C LYS A 236 -10.81 12.27 14.02
N PHE A 237 -9.80 11.45 14.31
CA PHE A 237 -8.79 11.05 13.33
C PHE A 237 -9.05 9.70 12.67
N GLY A 238 -9.95 8.90 13.23
CA GLY A 238 -10.29 7.58 12.74
C GLY A 238 -11.18 7.64 11.50
N ILE A 239 -10.85 6.82 10.51
CA ILE A 239 -11.61 6.63 9.29
C ILE A 239 -12.43 5.33 9.45
N PRO A 240 -13.77 5.40 9.38
CA PRO A 240 -14.60 4.20 9.37
C PRO A 240 -14.25 3.24 8.22
N PRO A 241 -14.44 1.92 8.37
CA PRO A 241 -14.19 0.92 7.33
C PRO A 241 -14.76 1.28 5.96
N GLU A 242 -16.01 1.75 5.94
CA GLU A 242 -16.76 2.10 4.75
C GLU A 242 -16.26 3.35 4.03
N LYS A 243 -15.54 4.23 4.75
CA LYS A 243 -14.82 5.36 4.16
C LYS A 243 -13.38 4.98 3.78
N THR A 244 -12.87 3.88 4.32
CA THR A 244 -11.55 3.35 3.99
C THR A 244 -11.56 2.64 2.64
N LEU A 245 -12.60 1.87 2.36
CA LEU A 245 -12.85 1.24 1.06
C LEU A 245 -14.21 1.71 0.55
N LEU A 246 -14.19 2.44 -0.57
CA LEU A 246 -15.42 2.94 -1.20
C LEU A 246 -16.06 1.80 -1.99
N LEU A 247 -17.07 1.17 -1.39
CA LEU A 247 -17.79 0.03 -1.94
C LEU A 247 -19.29 0.29 -1.85
N PRO A 248 -20.09 -0.29 -2.76
CA PRO A 248 -21.55 -0.18 -2.71
C PRO A 248 -22.13 -0.79 -1.43
N ARG A 249 -23.34 -0.35 -1.06
CA ARG A 249 -24.05 -0.80 0.13
C ARG A 249 -25.13 -1.84 -0.16
N VAL A 250 -25.43 -2.65 0.83
CA VAL A 250 -26.59 -3.57 0.85
C VAL A 250 -27.19 -3.59 2.25
N VAL A 251 -28.52 -3.52 2.32
CA VAL A 251 -29.29 -3.38 3.57
C VAL A 251 -30.12 -4.64 3.80
N PHE A 252 -30.12 -5.15 5.03
CA PHE A 252 -30.88 -6.33 5.43
C PHE A 252 -31.91 -6.01 6.51
N ALA A 253 -33.05 -6.70 6.47
CA ALA A 253 -34.05 -6.65 7.54
C ALA A 253 -33.48 -7.24 8.84
N PRO A 254 -34.05 -6.93 10.02
CA PRO A 254 -33.46 -7.32 11.31
C PRO A 254 -33.12 -8.82 11.45
N LYS A 255 -33.96 -9.70 10.89
CA LYS A 255 -33.72 -11.16 10.92
C LYS A 255 -32.52 -11.55 10.06
N GLU A 256 -32.50 -11.12 8.81
CA GLU A 256 -31.42 -11.38 7.85
C GLU A 256 -30.11 -10.72 8.30
N ALA A 257 -30.16 -9.50 8.81
CA ALA A 257 -29.01 -8.78 9.38
C ALA A 257 -28.35 -9.61 10.49
N LYS A 258 -29.14 -10.22 11.39
CA LYS A 258 -28.62 -11.12 12.42
C LYS A 258 -28.00 -12.39 11.85
N LEU A 259 -28.53 -12.94 10.75
CA LEU A 259 -27.94 -14.09 10.07
C LEU A 259 -26.60 -13.72 9.43
N VAL A 260 -26.51 -12.59 8.73
CA VAL A 260 -25.26 -12.05 8.16
C VAL A 260 -24.24 -11.77 9.26
N ALA A 261 -24.66 -11.16 10.36
CA ALA A 261 -23.85 -10.91 11.55
C ALA A 261 -23.39 -12.20 12.26
N ASN A 262 -23.90 -13.38 11.89
CA ASN A 262 -23.41 -14.68 12.35
C ASN A 262 -22.65 -15.45 11.26
N GLY A 263 -22.40 -14.84 10.10
CA GLY A 263 -21.65 -15.44 9.00
C GLY A 263 -22.49 -16.35 8.08
N VAL A 264 -23.82 -16.35 8.21
CA VAL A 264 -24.71 -17.15 7.37
C VAL A 264 -24.73 -16.57 5.96
N GLN A 265 -24.62 -17.44 4.95
CA GLN A 265 -24.76 -17.06 3.54
C GLN A 265 -26.25 -16.91 3.20
N LEU A 266 -26.59 -15.84 2.49
CA LEU A 266 -27.97 -15.54 2.11
C LEU A 266 -28.08 -15.44 0.59
N LYS A 267 -29.21 -15.86 0.03
CA LYS A 267 -29.53 -15.56 -1.38
C LYS A 267 -29.63 -14.05 -1.59
N LEU A 268 -29.32 -13.58 -2.80
CA LEU A 268 -29.30 -12.14 -3.09
C LEU A 268 -30.65 -11.45 -2.85
N ASP A 269 -31.75 -12.15 -3.15
CA ASP A 269 -33.14 -11.70 -2.98
C ASP A 269 -33.58 -11.57 -1.51
N ARG A 270 -32.71 -11.92 -0.56
CA ARG A 270 -32.94 -11.71 0.89
C ARG A 270 -32.51 -10.32 1.36
N ALA A 271 -31.83 -9.53 0.54
CA ALA A 271 -31.54 -8.13 0.85
C ALA A 271 -32.82 -7.28 0.70
N LEU A 272 -32.97 -6.27 1.57
CA LEU A 272 -34.03 -5.26 1.44
C LEU A 272 -33.72 -4.27 0.32
N GLU A 273 -32.48 -3.80 0.30
CA GLU A 273 -31.96 -2.85 -0.68
C GLU A 273 -30.54 -3.26 -1.04
N SER A 274 -30.16 -3.06 -2.30
CA SER A 274 -28.78 -3.20 -2.76
C SER A 274 -28.51 -2.10 -3.78
N GLU A 275 -27.41 -1.39 -3.64
CA GLU A 275 -26.95 -0.50 -4.70
C GLU A 275 -26.56 -1.32 -5.94
N GLU A 276 -26.88 -0.82 -7.12
CA GLU A 276 -26.42 -1.41 -8.36
C GLU A 276 -24.96 -1.05 -8.61
N SER A 277 -24.12 -2.05 -8.83
CA SER A 277 -22.68 -1.85 -9.05
C SER A 277 -22.06 -3.10 -9.68
N GLU A 278 -21.01 -2.89 -10.49
CA GLU A 278 -20.20 -3.96 -11.06
C GLU A 278 -19.27 -4.63 -10.02
N SER A 279 -19.06 -3.97 -8.88
CA SER A 279 -18.33 -4.55 -7.75
C SER A 279 -18.98 -5.85 -7.29
N LEU A 280 -18.15 -6.83 -6.94
CA LEU A 280 -18.59 -8.04 -6.22
C LEU A 280 -18.59 -7.85 -4.70
N LEU A 281 -17.97 -6.78 -4.17
CA LEU A 281 -17.86 -6.51 -2.74
C LEU A 281 -18.81 -5.38 -2.32
N TYR A 282 -19.48 -5.58 -1.18
CA TYR A 282 -20.49 -4.68 -0.64
C TYR A 282 -20.35 -4.51 0.87
N TRP A 283 -20.65 -3.33 1.37
CA TRP A 283 -20.85 -3.09 2.81
C TRP A 283 -22.27 -3.49 3.21
N ALA A 284 -22.38 -4.42 4.16
CA ALA A 284 -23.66 -4.88 4.70
C ALA A 284 -24.10 -4.01 5.88
N TYR A 285 -25.35 -3.56 5.84
CA TYR A 285 -26.00 -2.76 6.87
C TYR A 285 -27.28 -3.43 7.35
N ASP A 286 -27.69 -3.12 8.57
CA ASP A 286 -29.06 -3.39 9.02
C ASP A 286 -30.02 -2.26 8.61
N SER A 287 -31.31 -2.45 8.88
CA SER A 287 -32.35 -1.44 8.59
C SER A 287 -32.22 -0.14 9.39
N GLU A 288 -31.34 -0.09 10.39
CA GLU A 288 -31.04 1.11 11.19
C GLU A 288 -29.75 1.80 10.71
N ASN A 289 -29.17 1.37 9.58
CA ASN A 289 -27.90 1.83 9.01
C ASN A 289 -26.66 1.55 9.88
N ASN A 290 -26.71 0.56 10.77
CA ASN A 290 -25.51 0.10 11.45
C ASN A 290 -24.70 -0.81 10.53
N LEU A 291 -23.39 -0.57 10.44
CA LEU A 291 -22.50 -1.40 9.66
C LEU A 291 -22.33 -2.78 10.31
N ILE A 292 -22.71 -3.83 9.58
CA ILE A 292 -22.53 -5.23 9.99
C ILE A 292 -21.12 -5.71 9.61
N GLY A 293 -20.69 -5.45 8.38
CA GLY A 293 -19.44 -5.98 7.85
C GLY A 293 -19.33 -5.90 6.33
N LEU A 294 -18.29 -6.55 5.78
CA LEU A 294 -18.03 -6.68 4.35
C LEU A 294 -18.57 -8.03 3.86
N ILE A 295 -19.29 -8.01 2.75
CA ILE A 295 -19.80 -9.22 2.08
C ILE A 295 -19.42 -9.23 0.60
N LYS A 296 -19.50 -10.40 -0.03
CA LYS A 296 -19.20 -10.61 -1.44
C LYS A 296 -20.35 -11.32 -2.14
N LYS A 297 -20.72 -10.86 -3.33
CA LYS A 297 -21.64 -11.52 -4.26
C LYS A 297 -20.90 -12.66 -4.97
N VAL A 298 -21.31 -13.90 -4.74
CA VAL A 298 -20.72 -15.11 -5.33
C VAL A 298 -21.83 -16.12 -5.58
N ASP A 299 -21.93 -16.68 -6.78
CA ASP A 299 -22.88 -17.76 -7.14
C ASP A 299 -24.37 -17.46 -6.80
N GLY A 300 -24.80 -16.19 -6.90
CA GLY A 300 -26.18 -15.82 -6.54
C GLY A 300 -26.44 -15.73 -5.04
N GLU A 301 -25.38 -15.62 -4.24
CA GLU A 301 -25.44 -15.49 -2.78
C GLU A 301 -24.54 -14.36 -2.26
N TRP A 302 -24.94 -13.81 -1.11
CA TRP A 302 -24.16 -12.95 -0.26
C TRP A 302 -23.31 -13.79 0.70
N ARG A 303 -21.98 -13.75 0.55
CA ARG A 303 -21.02 -14.42 1.42
C ARG A 303 -20.26 -13.43 2.29
N VAL A 304 -20.33 -13.61 3.60
CA VAL A 304 -19.63 -12.76 4.57
C VAL A 304 -18.11 -12.91 4.44
N GLN A 305 -17.42 -11.78 4.28
CA GLN A 305 -15.96 -11.72 4.19
C GLN A 305 -15.35 -11.23 5.51
N VAL A 306 -15.90 -10.16 6.07
CA VAL A 306 -15.46 -9.57 7.34
C VAL A 306 -16.70 -9.19 8.13
N ASN A 307 -16.74 -9.56 9.40
CA ASN A 307 -17.89 -9.29 10.28
C ASN A 307 -17.46 -8.45 11.48
N PHE A 308 -18.02 -7.25 11.65
CA PHE A 308 -17.72 -6.33 12.74
C PHE A 308 -18.65 -6.46 13.95
N SER A 309 -19.75 -7.22 13.81
CA SER A 309 -20.77 -7.42 14.83
C SER A 309 -20.31 -8.21 16.04
#